data_AF-A0A256ZH29-F1
#
_entry.id   AF-A0A256ZH29-F1
#
_cell.length_a   1.000
_cell.length_b   1.000
_cell.length_c   1.000
_cell.angle_alpha   90.00
_cell.angle_beta   90.00
_cell.angle_gamma   90.00
#
_symmetry.space_group_name_H-M   'P 1'
#
loop_
_entity.id
_entity.type
_entity.pdbx_description
1 polymer ?
#
loop_
_entity_poly.entity_id
_entity_poly.type
_entity_poly.pdbx_seq_one_letter_code
_entity_poly.pdbx_strand_id
1 'polypeptide(L)'
;KPRVRMTCLYYYANKLGMLVCGATDKSEVMLGYYTKWGDGAADIEPIVDLFKTQVRQLARHLGIPREIVEKPPTPGLLPGQTAEGELGMSYDVLDLILYGLEHFMRPERIASDLGLPLEAVLAVRDRWLANEHKRRFPLTIKLAYRTAGMDFRLPYTPGWR
;
A
#
# COMPACT_ATOMS: atom_id res chain seq x y z
N LYS A 1 0.51 -14.59 -11.05
CA LYS A 1 -0.77 -13.93 -11.40
C LYS A 1 -0.69 -12.39 -11.35
N PRO A 2 -0.29 -11.72 -10.25
CA PRO A 2 -0.33 -10.24 -10.16
C PRO A 2 0.56 -9.52 -11.16
N ARG A 3 1.81 -9.98 -11.33
CA ARG A 3 2.76 -9.39 -12.30
C ARG A 3 2.28 -9.46 -13.75
N VAL A 4 1.58 -10.54 -14.12
CA VAL A 4 1.00 -10.67 -15.46
C VAL A 4 -0.12 -9.65 -15.67
N ARG A 5 -0.97 -9.42 -14.67
CA ARG A 5 -2.01 -8.38 -14.75
C ARG A 5 -1.40 -7.00 -14.93
N MET A 6 -0.35 -6.68 -14.16
CA MET A 6 0.41 -5.45 -14.33
C MET A 6 0.95 -5.30 -15.76
N THR A 7 1.57 -6.35 -16.32
CA THR A 7 2.06 -6.32 -17.71
C THR A 7 0.93 -6.05 -18.70
N CYS A 8 -0.25 -6.65 -18.51
CA CYS A 8 -1.41 -6.38 -19.35
C CYS A 8 -1.89 -4.93 -19.23
N LEU A 9 -1.97 -4.37 -18.01
CA LEU A 9 -2.37 -2.98 -17.80
C LEU A 9 -1.44 -2.01 -18.52
N TYR A 10 -0.12 -2.16 -18.37
CA TYR A 10 0.86 -1.34 -19.08
C TYR A 10 0.85 -1.55 -20.59
N TYR A 11 0.57 -2.76 -21.07
CA TYR A 11 0.39 -2.99 -22.50
C TYR A 11 -0.75 -2.12 -23.07
N TYR A 12 -1.91 -2.11 -22.43
CA TYR A 12 -3.04 -1.30 -22.87
C TYR A 12 -2.81 0.20 -22.68
N ALA A 13 -2.22 0.60 -21.55
CA ALA A 13 -1.87 2.00 -21.29
C ALA A 13 -0.95 2.56 -22.39
N ASN A 14 0.10 1.82 -22.76
CA ASN A 14 1.01 2.20 -23.84
C ASN A 14 0.30 2.26 -25.20
N LYS A 15 -0.54 1.26 -25.50
CA LYS A 15 -1.29 1.21 -26.76
C LYS A 15 -2.27 2.36 -26.92
N LEU A 16 -2.84 2.85 -25.81
CA LEU A 16 -3.89 3.87 -25.79
C LEU A 16 -3.37 5.27 -25.42
N GLY A 17 -2.09 5.42 -25.09
CA GLY A 17 -1.53 6.68 -24.60
C GLY A 17 -2.11 7.11 -23.24
N MET A 18 -2.36 6.16 -22.35
CA MET A 18 -2.95 6.38 -21.03
C MET A 18 -1.95 6.11 -19.90
N LEU A 19 -2.32 6.47 -18.68
CA LEU A 19 -1.61 6.12 -17.45
C LEU A 19 -2.28 4.91 -16.78
N VAL A 20 -1.47 4.07 -16.12
CA VAL A 20 -1.96 3.04 -15.20
C VAL A 20 -2.27 3.69 -13.85
N CYS A 21 -3.54 3.63 -13.45
CA CYS A 21 -4.00 4.07 -12.14
C CYS A 21 -4.02 2.87 -11.17
N GLY A 22 -3.25 2.97 -10.09
CA GLY A 22 -3.20 1.97 -9.04
C GLY A 22 -4.31 2.15 -8.01
N ALA A 23 -4.49 1.11 -7.19
CA ALA A 23 -5.54 1.03 -6.19
C ALA A 23 -5.02 0.48 -4.85
N THR A 24 -3.71 0.61 -4.59
CA THR A 24 -3.12 0.15 -3.33
C THR A 24 -3.42 1.18 -2.24
N ASP A 25 -3.88 0.73 -1.07
CA ASP A 25 -4.13 1.62 0.07
C ASP A 25 -2.95 1.68 1.07
N LYS A 26 -2.99 2.64 2.00
CA LYS A 26 -1.91 2.89 2.96
C LYS A 26 -1.63 1.68 3.84
N SER A 27 -2.68 0.98 4.26
CA SER A 27 -2.58 -0.21 5.12
C SER A 27 -1.81 -1.32 4.40
N GLU A 28 -2.15 -1.56 3.12
CA GLU A 28 -1.46 -2.51 2.25
C GLU A 28 0.01 -2.10 2.02
N VAL A 29 0.27 -0.81 1.75
CA VAL A 29 1.63 -0.29 1.53
C VAL A 29 2.52 -0.45 2.76
N MET A 30 2.02 -0.05 3.93
CA MET A 30 2.77 -0.15 5.19
C MET A 30 3.08 -1.62 5.51
N LEU A 31 2.11 -2.52 5.39
CA LEU A 31 2.35 -3.94 5.64
C LEU A 31 3.15 -4.66 4.55
N GLY A 32 3.38 -4.01 3.42
CA GLY A 32 3.91 -4.67 2.22
C GLY A 32 2.97 -5.75 1.70
N TYR A 33 1.66 -5.61 1.90
CA TYR A 33 0.64 -6.59 1.53
C TYR A 33 0.23 -6.48 0.05
N TYR A 34 1.23 -6.48 -0.82
CA TYR A 34 1.09 -6.43 -2.26
C TYR A 34 2.28 -7.13 -2.92
N THR A 35 2.14 -7.47 -4.20
CA THR A 35 3.23 -8.04 -4.98
C THR A 35 4.12 -6.92 -5.53
N LYS A 36 5.40 -6.89 -5.12
CA LYS A 36 6.39 -5.97 -5.72
C LYS A 36 6.46 -6.21 -7.23
N TRP A 37 6.30 -5.14 -8.01
CA TRP A 37 6.19 -5.15 -9.48
C TRP A 37 4.96 -5.91 -10.00
N GLY A 38 3.90 -5.96 -9.21
CA GLY A 38 2.60 -6.54 -9.56
C GLY A 38 1.49 -5.52 -9.36
N ASP A 39 0.59 -5.83 -8.46
CA ASP A 39 -0.57 -5.00 -8.11
C ASP A 39 -0.21 -3.59 -7.61
N GLY A 40 0.90 -3.43 -6.89
CA GLY A 40 1.39 -2.11 -6.46
C GLY A 40 2.30 -1.38 -7.47
N ALA A 41 2.20 -1.68 -8.77
CA ALA A 41 2.97 -1.01 -9.81
C ALA A 41 2.04 -0.26 -10.76
N ALA A 42 2.07 1.07 -10.68
CA ALA A 42 1.24 2.01 -11.40
C ALA A 42 1.98 3.33 -11.65
N ASP A 43 1.45 4.18 -12.51
CA ASP A 43 1.99 5.52 -12.76
C ASP A 43 1.52 6.52 -11.68
N ILE A 44 0.28 6.34 -11.20
CA ILE A 44 -0.32 7.12 -10.11
C ILE A 44 -1.06 6.20 -9.14
N GLU A 45 -1.11 6.57 -7.86
CA GLU A 45 -1.84 5.83 -6.81
C GLU A 45 -2.69 6.82 -5.97
N PRO A 46 -3.91 7.16 -6.40
CA PRO A 46 -4.68 8.27 -5.81
C PRO A 46 -5.12 8.05 -4.35
N ILE A 47 -5.15 6.79 -3.89
CA ILE A 47 -5.66 6.41 -2.56
C ILE A 47 -4.57 5.83 -1.66
N VAL A 48 -3.29 5.91 -2.07
CA VAL A 48 -2.18 5.27 -1.35
C VAL A 48 -1.93 5.82 0.04
N ASP A 49 -2.40 7.04 0.31
CA ASP A 49 -2.27 7.71 1.61
C ASP A 49 -3.54 7.59 2.46
N LEU A 50 -4.51 6.77 2.05
CA LEU A 50 -5.71 6.45 2.82
C LEU A 50 -5.58 5.06 3.42
N PHE A 51 -5.82 4.93 4.72
CA PHE A 51 -5.99 3.63 5.39
C PHE A 51 -7.21 2.88 4.85
N LYS A 52 -7.26 1.55 4.99
CA LYS A 52 -8.39 0.74 4.49
C LYS A 52 -9.74 1.22 4.99
N THR A 53 -9.81 1.56 6.27
CA THR A 53 -10.98 2.15 6.92
C THR A 53 -11.40 3.47 6.27
N GLN A 54 -10.45 4.33 5.90
CA GLN A 54 -10.71 5.59 5.20
C GLN A 54 -11.14 5.35 3.75
N VAL A 55 -10.57 4.37 3.04
CA VAL A 55 -11.02 3.97 1.71
C VAL A 55 -12.48 3.52 1.74
N ARG A 56 -12.88 2.74 2.75
CA ARG A 56 -14.30 2.35 2.94
C ARG A 56 -15.20 3.56 3.19
N GLN A 57 -14.76 4.55 3.98
CA GLN A 57 -15.50 5.78 4.20
C GLN A 57 -15.67 6.59 2.91
N LEU A 58 -14.58 6.76 2.15
CA LEU A 58 -14.60 7.43 0.86
C LEU A 58 -15.53 6.73 -0.13
N ALA A 59 -15.49 5.40 -0.20
CA ALA A 59 -16.36 4.63 -1.07
C ALA A 59 -17.86 4.83 -0.74
N ARG A 60 -18.22 4.88 0.55
CA ARG A 60 -19.60 5.22 0.96
C ARG A 60 -19.97 6.63 0.54
N HIS A 61 -19.08 7.59 0.74
CA HIS A 61 -19.30 8.99 0.36
C HIS A 61 -19.52 9.16 -1.15
N LEU A 62 -18.79 8.39 -1.97
CA LEU A 62 -18.93 8.38 -3.43
C LEU A 62 -20.15 7.57 -3.93
N GLY A 63 -20.95 6.98 -3.05
CA GLY A 63 -22.12 6.18 -3.43
C GLY A 63 -21.80 4.82 -4.04
N ILE A 64 -20.62 4.25 -3.74
CA ILE A 64 -20.28 2.88 -4.17
C ILE A 64 -21.26 1.89 -3.52
N PRO A 65 -21.78 0.90 -4.28
CA PRO A 65 -22.72 -0.08 -3.75
C PRO A 65 -22.24 -0.77 -2.47
N ARG A 66 -23.16 -0.95 -1.51
CA ARG A 66 -22.88 -1.44 -0.17
C ARG A 66 -22.22 -2.82 -0.19
N GLU A 67 -22.65 -3.68 -1.10
CA GLU A 67 -22.10 -5.02 -1.33
C GLU A 67 -20.64 -5.01 -1.78
N ILE A 68 -20.15 -3.93 -2.38
CA ILE A 68 -18.73 -3.75 -2.73
C ILE A 68 -17.96 -3.23 -1.53
N VAL A 69 -18.52 -2.23 -0.81
CA VAL A 69 -17.87 -1.60 0.35
C VAL A 69 -17.69 -2.56 1.51
N GLU A 70 -18.72 -3.37 1.80
CA GLU A 70 -18.74 -4.30 2.94
C GLU A 70 -18.17 -5.68 2.61
N LYS A 71 -17.78 -5.90 1.34
CA LYS A 71 -17.16 -7.16 0.93
C LYS A 71 -15.89 -7.40 1.77
N PRO A 72 -15.74 -8.59 2.39
CA PRO A 72 -14.52 -8.93 3.10
C PRO A 72 -13.29 -8.78 2.17
N PRO A 73 -12.21 -8.14 2.62
CA PRO A 73 -11.03 -7.92 1.81
C PRO A 73 -10.36 -9.26 1.50
N THR A 74 -10.20 -9.55 0.21
CA THR A 74 -9.67 -10.82 -0.30
C THR A 74 -8.66 -10.54 -1.43
N PRO A 75 -7.41 -11.02 -1.35
CA PRO A 75 -6.43 -10.85 -2.43
C PRO A 75 -6.77 -11.63 -3.70
N GLY A 76 -7.65 -12.63 -3.60
CA GLY A 76 -8.10 -13.44 -4.74
C GLY A 76 -6.98 -14.24 -5.42
N LEU A 77 -5.90 -14.58 -4.68
CA LEU A 77 -4.79 -15.39 -5.19
C LEU A 77 -5.06 -16.89 -5.02
N LEU A 78 -5.66 -17.25 -3.89
CA LEU A 78 -6.06 -18.61 -3.51
C LEU A 78 -7.55 -18.68 -3.15
N PRO A 79 -8.23 -19.81 -3.38
CA PRO A 79 -9.61 -20.01 -2.94
C PRO A 79 -9.74 -19.86 -1.41
N GLY A 80 -10.72 -19.08 -0.95
CA GLY A 80 -11.00 -18.87 0.48
C GLY A 80 -10.07 -17.92 1.22
N GLN A 81 -9.12 -17.27 0.53
CA GLN A 81 -8.15 -16.37 1.13
C GLN A 81 -8.79 -15.05 1.59
N THR A 82 -8.66 -14.71 2.89
CA THR A 82 -9.04 -13.41 3.45
C THR A 82 -7.81 -12.67 3.96
N ALA A 83 -7.76 -11.35 3.72
CA ALA A 83 -6.65 -10.53 4.18
C ALA A 83 -6.58 -10.51 5.73
N GLU A 84 -7.74 -10.38 6.38
CA GLU A 84 -7.82 -10.37 7.85
C GLU A 84 -7.43 -11.73 8.46
N GLY A 85 -7.70 -12.84 7.75
CA GLY A 85 -7.24 -14.17 8.18
C GLY A 85 -5.72 -14.31 8.11
N GLU A 86 -5.07 -13.74 7.09
CA GLU A 86 -3.60 -13.74 6.98
C GLU A 86 -2.91 -12.72 7.89
N LEU A 87 -3.61 -11.63 8.23
CA LEU A 87 -3.10 -10.57 9.11
C LEU A 87 -3.41 -10.85 10.59
N GLY A 88 -4.35 -11.77 10.86
CA GLY A 88 -4.76 -12.15 12.22
C GLY A 88 -5.59 -11.11 12.96
N MET A 89 -6.04 -10.05 12.28
CA MET A 89 -6.82 -8.95 12.86
C MET A 89 -7.64 -8.22 11.79
N SER A 90 -8.69 -7.51 12.23
CA SER A 90 -9.48 -6.66 11.35
C SER A 90 -8.74 -5.38 10.96
N TYR A 91 -9.11 -4.80 9.82
CA TYR A 91 -8.57 -3.51 9.41
C TYR A 91 -8.89 -2.37 10.38
N ASP A 92 -10.02 -2.44 11.10
CA ASP A 92 -10.39 -1.43 12.09
C ASP A 92 -9.37 -1.33 13.24
N VAL A 93 -8.78 -2.46 13.64
CA VAL A 93 -7.73 -2.50 14.68
C VAL A 93 -6.36 -2.24 14.07
N LEU A 94 -6.07 -2.88 12.94
CA LEU A 94 -4.79 -2.78 12.25
C LEU A 94 -4.45 -1.34 11.86
N ASP A 95 -5.41 -0.59 11.30
CA ASP A 95 -5.20 0.78 10.86
C ASP A 95 -4.85 1.70 12.04
N LEU A 96 -5.41 1.46 13.23
CA LEU A 96 -5.06 2.20 14.45
C LEU A 96 -3.63 1.90 14.92
N ILE A 97 -3.20 0.63 14.82
CA ILE A 97 -1.80 0.26 15.10
C ILE A 97 -0.87 0.97 14.12
N LEU A 98 -1.16 0.88 12.82
CA LEU A 98 -0.35 1.51 11.77
C LEU A 98 -0.31 3.04 11.92
N TYR A 99 -1.43 3.67 12.27
CA TYR A 99 -1.50 5.09 12.59
C TYR A 99 -0.56 5.47 13.73
N GLY A 100 -0.59 4.74 14.84
CA GLY A 100 0.31 4.99 15.97
C GLY A 100 1.78 4.81 15.60
N LEU A 101 2.08 3.76 14.82
CA LEU A 101 3.43 3.47 14.34
C LEU A 101 3.96 4.56 13.38
N GLU A 102 3.13 5.06 12.47
CA GLU A 102 3.46 6.19 11.58
C GLU A 102 3.79 7.46 12.37
N HIS A 103 3.11 7.70 13.48
CA HIS A 103 3.34 8.83 14.39
C HIS A 103 4.47 8.57 15.39
N PHE A 104 5.27 7.53 15.18
CA PHE A 104 6.39 7.14 16.05
C PHE A 104 5.99 6.92 17.52
N MET A 105 4.74 6.52 17.77
CA MET A 105 4.33 6.12 19.11
C MET A 105 5.06 4.84 19.52
N ARG A 106 5.38 4.74 20.81
CA ARG A 106 5.98 3.53 21.37
C ARG A 106 4.99 2.35 21.28
N PRO A 107 5.42 1.14 20.85
CA PRO A 107 4.54 -0.03 20.77
C PRO A 107 3.77 -0.32 22.06
N GLU A 108 4.37 -0.09 23.23
CA GLU A 108 3.74 -0.29 24.53
C GLU A 108 2.56 0.67 24.75
N ARG A 109 2.68 1.90 24.26
CA ARG A 109 1.60 2.89 24.33
C ARG A 109 0.45 2.49 23.40
N ILE A 110 0.76 2.08 22.17
CA ILE A 110 -0.25 1.61 21.21
C ILE A 110 -1.00 0.40 21.77
N ALA A 111 -0.27 -0.58 22.31
CA ALA A 111 -0.83 -1.77 22.94
C ALA A 111 -1.75 -1.41 24.11
N SER A 112 -1.30 -0.53 24.99
CA SER A 112 -2.09 -0.04 26.13
C SER A 112 -3.36 0.70 25.69
N ASP A 113 -3.28 1.59 24.69
CA ASP A 113 -4.41 2.40 24.26
C ASP A 113 -5.49 1.57 23.55
N LEU A 114 -5.08 0.52 22.84
CA LEU A 114 -5.98 -0.37 22.12
C LEU A 114 -6.42 -1.60 22.93
N GLY A 115 -5.87 -1.79 24.15
CA GLY A 115 -6.14 -2.98 24.97
C GLY A 115 -5.67 -4.28 24.33
N LEU A 116 -4.54 -4.24 23.59
CA LEU A 116 -3.99 -5.37 22.86
C LEU A 116 -2.73 -5.93 23.53
N PRO A 117 -2.40 -7.22 23.31
CA PRO A 117 -1.09 -7.75 23.65
C PRO A 117 0.02 -6.98 22.92
N LEU A 118 1.12 -6.70 23.61
CA LEU A 118 2.27 -6.01 23.02
C LEU A 118 2.82 -6.77 21.81
N GLU A 119 2.80 -8.10 21.87
CA GLU A 119 3.27 -9.00 20.83
C GLU A 119 2.52 -8.78 19.51
N ALA A 120 1.22 -8.47 19.56
CA ALA A 120 0.42 -8.19 18.36
C ALA A 120 0.89 -6.89 17.67
N VAL A 121 1.14 -5.84 18.46
CA VAL A 121 1.66 -4.56 17.95
C VAL A 121 3.08 -4.72 17.39
N LEU A 122 3.93 -5.47 18.10
CA LEU A 122 5.29 -5.76 17.65
C LEU A 122 5.29 -6.57 16.35
N ALA A 123 4.40 -7.55 16.19
CA ALA A 123 4.28 -8.31 14.95
C ALA A 123 3.91 -7.42 13.75
N VAL A 124 2.99 -6.47 13.93
CA VAL A 124 2.64 -5.49 12.89
C VAL A 124 3.83 -4.59 12.56
N ARG A 125 4.53 -4.07 13.58
CA ARG A 125 5.75 -3.26 13.40
C ARG A 125 6.82 -4.02 12.64
N ASP A 126 7.11 -5.24 13.04
CA ASP A 126 8.17 -6.05 12.44
C ASP A 126 7.84 -6.38 10.98
N ARG A 127 6.57 -6.65 10.67
CA ARG A 127 6.09 -6.80 9.29
C ARG A 127 6.23 -5.51 8.49
N TRP A 128 5.88 -4.36 9.08
CA TRP A 128 6.06 -3.06 8.43
C TRP A 128 7.52 -2.84 8.06
N LEU A 129 8.44 -3.03 9.00
CA LEU A 129 9.87 -2.83 8.80
C LEU A 129 10.47 -3.84 7.80
N ALA A 130 10.14 -5.14 7.94
CA ALA A 130 10.66 -6.19 7.07
C ALA A 130 10.29 -5.98 5.59
N ASN A 131 9.15 -5.34 5.32
CA ASN A 131 8.68 -5.08 3.96
C ASN A 131 9.10 -3.72 3.37
N GLU A 132 9.99 -2.99 4.03
CA GLU A 132 10.51 -1.70 3.54
C GLU A 132 11.09 -1.77 2.13
N HIS A 133 11.67 -2.92 1.77
CA HIS A 133 12.21 -3.16 0.44
C HIS A 133 11.15 -3.11 -0.69
N LYS A 134 9.84 -3.14 -0.37
CA LYS A 134 8.76 -3.04 -1.37
C LYS A 134 8.38 -1.59 -1.67
N ARG A 135 8.69 -0.65 -0.78
CA ARG A 135 8.41 0.79 -0.89
C ARG A 135 9.58 1.60 -1.46
N ARG A 136 10.69 0.93 -1.76
CA ARG A 136 11.90 1.55 -2.29
C ARG A 136 12.13 1.16 -3.73
N PHE A 137 12.69 2.12 -4.48
CA PHE A 137 13.35 1.86 -5.74
C PHE A 137 14.51 0.87 -5.54
N PRO A 138 14.95 0.11 -6.57
CA PRO A 138 16.13 -0.73 -6.48
C PRO A 138 17.32 -0.02 -5.83
N LEU A 139 17.97 -0.68 -4.87
CA LEU A 139 19.15 -0.16 -4.21
C LEU A 139 20.25 0.03 -5.26
N THR A 140 20.79 1.24 -5.31
CA THR A 140 21.83 1.63 -6.27
C THR A 140 23.07 2.06 -5.51
N ILE A 141 24.25 1.63 -5.98
CA ILE A 141 25.53 2.07 -5.44
C ILE A 141 25.83 3.48 -5.98
N LYS A 142 26.04 4.45 -5.09
CA LYS A 142 26.37 5.82 -5.49
C LYS A 142 27.85 5.91 -5.87
N LEU A 143 28.11 6.12 -7.17
CA LEU A 143 29.47 6.29 -7.70
C LEU A 143 29.76 7.72 -8.14
N ALA A 144 28.74 8.43 -8.64
CA ALA A 144 28.88 9.77 -9.20
C ALA A 144 28.21 10.82 -8.29
N TYR A 145 28.35 12.10 -8.69
CA TYR A 145 27.78 13.24 -7.96
C TYR A 145 26.26 13.12 -7.73
N ARG A 146 25.52 12.62 -8.74
CA ARG A 146 24.05 12.53 -8.77
C ARG A 146 23.59 11.14 -9.25
N THR A 147 22.48 10.66 -8.69
CA THR A 147 21.80 9.40 -9.03
C THR A 147 20.35 9.69 -9.46
N ALA A 148 20.09 9.55 -10.77
CA ALA A 148 18.77 9.79 -11.36
C ALA A 148 17.68 8.95 -10.68
N GLY A 149 16.55 9.58 -10.35
CA GLY A 149 15.40 8.92 -9.71
C GLY A 149 15.53 8.74 -8.18
N MET A 150 16.73 8.82 -7.62
CA MET A 150 16.97 8.76 -6.17
C MET A 150 17.14 10.16 -5.58
N ASP A 151 18.33 10.76 -5.75
CA ASP A 151 18.67 12.09 -5.23
C ASP A 151 18.64 13.19 -6.31
N PHE A 152 18.58 12.79 -7.59
CA PHE A 152 18.43 13.71 -8.72
C PHE A 152 17.05 13.57 -9.35
N ARG A 153 16.16 14.49 -8.95
CA ARG A 153 14.81 14.66 -9.49
C ARG A 153 14.70 16.07 -10.07
N LEU A 154 14.37 16.15 -11.36
CA LEU A 154 14.11 17.42 -12.03
C LEU A 154 12.62 17.73 -11.95
N PRO A 155 12.22 19.00 -11.72
CA PRO A 155 10.82 19.39 -11.86
C PRO A 155 10.40 19.16 -13.31
N TYR A 156 9.21 18.58 -13.50
CA TYR A 156 8.59 18.57 -14.82
C TYR A 156 7.94 19.93 -15.06
N THR A 157 8.37 20.64 -16.10
CA THR A 157 7.73 21.88 -16.55
C THR A 157 7.07 21.62 -17.90
N PRO A 158 5.72 21.58 -17.97
CA PRO A 158 5.01 21.44 -19.24
C PRO A 158 5.40 22.59 -20.18
N GLY A 159 5.76 22.28 -21.44
CA GLY A 159 6.12 23.27 -22.46
C GLY A 159 7.62 23.44 -22.74
N TRP A 160 8.49 22.73 -22.03
CA TRP A 160 9.90 22.55 -22.44
C TRP A 160 10.00 21.47 -23.52
N ARG A 161 9.60 21.82 -24.74
CA ARG A 161 9.96 21.16 -25.99
C ARG A 161 10.19 22.20 -27.07
#